data_AF-A0A7V5JFZ5-F1
#
_entry.id   AF-A0A7V5JFZ5-F1
#
_cell.length_a   1.000
_cell.length_b   1.000
_cell.length_c   1.000
_cell.angle_alpha   90.00
_cell.angle_beta   90.00
_cell.angle_gamma   90.00
#
_symmetry.space_group_name_H-M   'P 1'
#
loop_
_entity.id
_entity.type
_entity.pdbx_description
1 polymer ?
#
loop_
_entity_poly.entity_id
_entity_poly.type
_entity_poly.pdbx_seq_one_letter_code
_entity_poly.pdbx_strand_id
1 'polypeptide(L)'
;MIDGVSLPRIVAMLVFTIALSLFAATFDDWPSYRRIPDDMAVLKFSLTHGSDRSSLCRRRTREELKKLPPNLRVPMECPRERPPVVTELVVDGRTLFAKALPPSGIAGDGPSRLYKRFLVPPGEHVITVRLRDTPRQEGYDYETTRRVTLVAGQNLSIDFRHEVGGFVMN
;
A
#
# COMPACT_ATOMS: atom_id res chain seq x y z
N MET A 1 -10.83 -58.15 -28.83
CA MET A 1 -9.59 -58.88 -28.49
C MET A 1 -8.59 -57.86 -27.99
N ILE A 2 -8.53 -57.64 -26.67
CA ILE A 2 -7.46 -56.88 -26.02
C ILE A 2 -6.48 -57.95 -25.52
N ASP A 3 -5.70 -58.50 -26.44
CA ASP A 3 -4.58 -59.37 -26.09
C ASP A 3 -3.30 -58.53 -26.17
N GLY A 4 -2.51 -58.49 -25.10
CA GLY A 4 -1.09 -58.13 -25.24
C GLY A 4 -0.42 -57.27 -24.18
N VAL A 5 -1.01 -57.06 -22.99
CA VAL A 5 -0.22 -56.52 -21.87
C VAL A 5 0.09 -57.66 -20.90
N SER A 6 1.35 -58.08 -20.87
CA SER A 6 1.81 -59.11 -19.93
C SER A 6 1.73 -58.58 -18.49
N LEU A 7 1.34 -59.44 -17.55
CA LEU A 7 1.32 -59.13 -16.11
C LEU A 7 2.57 -58.35 -15.61
N PRO A 8 3.81 -58.69 -15.99
CA PRO A 8 4.99 -57.92 -15.58
C PRO A 8 4.99 -56.47 -16.08
N ARG A 9 4.41 -56.17 -17.25
CA ARG A 9 4.30 -54.80 -17.76
C ARG A 9 3.28 -53.98 -16.97
N ILE A 10 2.16 -54.60 -16.57
CA ILE A 10 1.16 -53.95 -15.71
C ILE A 10 1.77 -53.63 -14.35
N VAL A 11 2.49 -54.59 -13.75
CA VAL A 11 3.20 -54.40 -12.47
C VAL A 11 4.24 -53.28 -12.59
N ALA A 12 5.07 -53.27 -13.63
CA ALA A 12 6.06 -52.22 -13.84
C ALA A 12 5.43 -50.84 -14.01
N MET A 13 4.32 -50.74 -14.77
CA MET A 13 3.58 -49.49 -14.95
C MET A 13 2.99 -48.99 -13.63
N LEU A 14 2.36 -49.86 -12.84
CA LEU A 14 1.82 -49.51 -11.52
C LEU A 14 2.93 -49.05 -10.57
N VAL A 15 4.06 -49.76 -10.51
CA VAL A 15 5.20 -49.38 -9.68
C VAL A 15 5.74 -48.01 -10.08
N PHE A 16 5.89 -47.76 -11.38
CA PHE A 16 6.36 -46.48 -11.88
C PHE A 16 5.38 -45.34 -11.54
N THR A 17 4.08 -45.55 -11.75
CA THR A 17 3.06 -44.56 -11.42
C THR A 17 3.03 -44.27 -9.92
N ILE A 18 3.07 -45.30 -9.07
CA ILE A 18 3.12 -45.13 -7.61
C ILE A 18 4.38 -44.37 -7.20
N ALA A 19 5.55 -44.71 -7.75
CA ALA A 19 6.80 -44.02 -7.45
C ALA A 19 6.74 -42.53 -7.83
N LEU A 20 6.19 -42.22 -9.01
CA LEU A 20 6.03 -40.83 -9.46
C LEU A 20 5.03 -40.06 -8.59
N SER A 21 3.91 -40.69 -8.23
CA SER A 21 2.91 -40.09 -7.33
C SER A 21 3.45 -39.81 -5.94
N LEU A 22 4.22 -40.74 -5.37
CA LEU A 22 4.89 -40.54 -4.08
C LEU A 22 5.92 -39.41 -4.15
N PHE A 23 6.72 -39.37 -5.21
CA PHE A 23 7.67 -38.29 -5.44
C PHE A 23 6.97 -36.93 -5.53
N ALA A 24 5.92 -36.81 -6.36
CA ALA A 24 5.14 -35.58 -6.44
C ALA A 24 4.53 -35.18 -5.09
N ALA A 25 3.92 -36.14 -4.37
CA ALA A 25 3.33 -35.88 -3.05
C ALA A 25 4.37 -35.41 -2.02
N THR A 26 5.61 -35.91 -2.08
CA THR A 26 6.67 -35.43 -1.17
C THR A 26 7.09 -33.99 -1.41
N PHE A 27 7.02 -33.50 -2.64
CA PHE A 27 7.41 -32.12 -2.98
C PHE A 27 6.22 -31.15 -3.06
N ASP A 28 5.00 -31.62 -2.83
CA ASP A 28 3.79 -30.79 -2.89
C ASP A 28 3.75 -29.78 -1.72
N ASP A 29 4.19 -30.19 -0.52
CA ASP A 29 4.17 -29.37 0.70
C ASP A 29 5.55 -29.23 1.39
N TRP A 30 6.59 -29.88 0.86
CA TRP A 30 7.95 -29.83 1.41
C TRP A 30 8.99 -29.37 0.35
N PRO A 31 9.91 -28.47 0.73
CA PRO A 31 10.02 -27.79 2.02
C PRO A 31 8.95 -26.72 2.19
N SER A 32 8.37 -26.63 3.39
CA SER A 32 7.33 -25.64 3.69
C SER A 32 7.90 -24.23 3.54
N TYR A 33 7.52 -23.53 2.47
CA TYR A 33 7.93 -22.14 2.25
C TYR A 33 6.86 -21.20 2.83
N ARG A 34 7.21 -20.45 3.87
CA ARG A 34 6.32 -19.45 4.46
C ARG A 34 6.83 -18.05 4.17
N ARG A 35 5.97 -17.22 3.60
CA ARG A 35 6.26 -15.81 3.30
C ARG A 35 6.11 -14.91 4.54
N ILE A 36 5.37 -15.35 5.55
CA ILE A 36 5.07 -14.63 6.78
C ILE A 36 5.41 -15.56 7.95
N PRO A 37 6.13 -15.10 8.99
CA PRO A 37 6.37 -15.88 10.19
C PRO A 37 5.06 -16.31 10.88
N ASP A 38 5.08 -17.47 11.54
CA ASP A 38 3.90 -18.10 12.16
C ASP A 38 3.33 -17.33 13.34
N ASP A 39 4.09 -16.39 13.87
CA ASP A 39 3.80 -15.56 15.03
C ASP A 39 3.65 -14.08 14.66
N MET A 40 3.31 -13.79 13.40
CA MET A 40 3.18 -12.42 12.90
C MET A 40 1.90 -12.23 12.08
N ALA A 41 1.29 -11.07 12.25
CA ALA A 41 0.33 -10.50 11.33
C ALA A 41 1.04 -9.51 10.40
N VAL A 42 0.42 -9.24 9.24
CA VAL A 42 0.91 -8.28 8.26
C VAL A 42 -0.01 -7.07 8.22
N LEU A 43 0.53 -5.91 8.51
CA LEU A 43 -0.11 -4.64 8.29
C LEU A 43 0.33 -4.07 6.94
N LYS A 44 -0.61 -3.90 6.01
CA LYS A 44 -0.37 -3.28 4.70
C LYS A 44 -0.83 -1.83 4.76
N PHE A 45 0.08 -0.90 4.54
CA PHE A 45 -0.25 0.52 4.47
C PHE A 45 -0.13 1.00 3.03
N SER A 46 -1.27 1.38 2.45
CA SER A 46 -1.36 1.90 1.09
C SER A 46 -2.07 3.23 1.01
N LEU A 47 -1.61 4.06 0.09
CA LEU A 47 -2.35 5.24 -0.36
C LEU A 47 -1.99 5.55 -1.81
N THR A 48 -2.96 6.08 -2.53
CA THR A 48 -2.75 6.79 -3.79
C THR A 48 -3.55 8.07 -3.68
N HIS A 49 -2.91 9.17 -3.31
CA HIS A 49 -3.59 10.44 -3.02
C HIS A 49 -2.85 11.62 -3.61
N GLY A 50 -3.59 12.52 -4.23
CA GLY A 50 -3.06 13.79 -4.73
C GLY A 50 -3.35 14.87 -3.72
N SER A 51 -2.30 15.55 -3.26
CA SER A 51 -2.45 16.69 -2.36
C SER A 51 -3.25 17.83 -2.97
N ASP A 52 -3.85 18.65 -2.11
CA ASP A 52 -4.63 19.80 -2.55
C ASP A 52 -3.70 20.85 -3.16
N ARG A 53 -3.79 21.01 -4.48
CA ARG A 53 -3.01 21.98 -5.24
C ARG A 53 -3.47 23.42 -5.01
N SER A 54 -4.75 23.62 -4.71
CA SER A 54 -5.33 24.96 -4.58
C SER A 54 -4.74 25.72 -3.39
N SER A 55 -4.29 24.99 -2.38
CA SER A 55 -3.60 25.50 -1.20
C SER A 55 -2.29 26.26 -1.49
N LEU A 56 -1.66 26.02 -2.65
CA LEU A 56 -0.44 26.73 -3.10
C LEU A 56 -0.74 27.93 -4.01
N CYS A 57 -2.01 28.19 -4.34
CA CYS A 57 -2.36 29.32 -5.18
C CYS A 57 -2.14 30.63 -4.44
N ARG A 58 -1.32 31.52 -5.02
CA ARG A 58 -1.12 32.88 -4.50
C ARG A 58 -1.76 33.92 -5.41
N ARG A 59 -2.19 35.04 -4.81
CA ARG A 59 -2.66 36.19 -5.57
C ARG A 59 -1.47 37.04 -6.00
N ARG A 60 -1.39 37.38 -7.29
CA ARG A 60 -0.38 38.30 -7.82
C ARG A 60 -0.73 39.74 -7.46
N THR A 61 0.30 40.53 -7.17
CA THR A 61 0.21 41.97 -6.92
C THR A 61 -0.07 42.74 -8.22
N ARG A 62 -0.51 43.99 -8.10
CA ARG A 62 -0.81 44.84 -9.26
C ARG A 62 0.46 45.15 -10.07
N GLU A 63 1.59 45.28 -9.38
CA GLU A 63 2.91 45.53 -9.95
C GLU A 63 3.39 44.32 -10.77
N GLU A 64 3.21 43.10 -10.24
CA GLU A 64 3.50 41.86 -10.97
C GLU A 64 2.62 41.71 -12.22
N LEU A 65 1.32 42.03 -12.13
CA LEU A 65 0.41 41.96 -13.27
C LEU A 65 0.75 42.97 -14.37
N LYS A 66 1.21 44.17 -14.02
CA LYS A 66 1.62 45.18 -15.01
C LYS A 66 2.82 44.75 -15.82
N LYS A 67 3.74 43.98 -15.22
CA LYS A 67 4.92 43.41 -15.90
C LYS A 67 4.55 42.33 -16.93
N LEU A 68 3.35 41.74 -16.82
CA LEU A 68 2.88 40.72 -17.75
C LEU A 68 2.20 41.36 -18.99
N PRO A 69 2.33 40.72 -20.17
CA PRO A 69 1.57 41.07 -21.37
C PRO A 69 0.05 41.10 -21.09
N PRO A 70 -0.73 41.96 -21.76
CA PRO A 70 -2.16 42.15 -21.46
C PRO A 70 -2.98 40.85 -21.43
N ASN A 71 -2.69 39.89 -22.32
CA ASN A 71 -3.36 38.59 -22.41
C ASN A 71 -2.94 37.57 -21.33
N LEU A 72 -1.88 37.85 -20.56
CA LEU A 72 -1.32 36.94 -19.54
C LEU A 72 -1.50 37.46 -18.11
N ARG A 73 -2.24 38.55 -17.90
CA ARG A 73 -2.49 39.18 -16.58
C ARG A 73 -3.49 38.40 -15.73
N VAL A 74 -3.22 37.12 -15.50
CA VAL A 74 -4.03 36.25 -14.65
C VAL A 74 -3.76 36.58 -13.17
N PRO A 75 -4.78 36.91 -12.37
CA PRO A 75 -4.62 37.39 -10.99
C PRO A 75 -4.17 36.31 -10.00
N MET A 76 -4.42 35.04 -10.33
CA MET A 76 -4.03 33.89 -9.51
C MET A 76 -2.88 33.15 -10.15
N GLU A 77 -1.87 32.84 -9.35
CA GLU A 77 -0.77 31.97 -9.73
C GLU A 77 -0.89 30.66 -8.95
N CYS A 78 -1.22 29.59 -9.66
CA CYS A 78 -1.33 28.25 -9.11
C CYS A 78 -0.23 27.37 -9.73
N PRO A 79 0.76 26.93 -8.94
CA PRO A 79 1.77 26.00 -9.42
C PRO A 79 1.12 24.74 -9.99
N ARG A 80 1.71 24.19 -11.06
CA ARG A 80 1.26 22.93 -11.65
C ARG A 80 1.61 21.74 -10.76
N GLU A 81 2.79 21.79 -10.15
CA GLU A 81 3.31 20.78 -9.22
C GLU A 81 2.45 20.69 -7.96
N ARG A 82 2.31 19.49 -7.43
CA ARG A 82 1.57 19.19 -6.21
C ARG A 82 2.51 19.20 -5.00
N PRO A 83 2.05 19.68 -3.83
CA PRO A 83 2.83 19.54 -2.61
C PRO A 83 2.99 18.06 -2.22
N PRO A 84 4.01 17.68 -1.44
CA PRO A 84 4.13 16.32 -0.94
C PRO A 84 3.00 15.99 0.05
N VAL A 85 2.58 14.72 0.08
CA VAL A 85 1.65 14.20 1.10
C VAL A 85 2.46 13.71 2.29
N VAL A 86 2.23 14.26 3.48
CA VAL A 86 2.87 13.79 4.70
C VAL A 86 1.99 12.75 5.36
N THR A 87 2.55 11.59 5.70
CA THR A 87 1.78 10.52 6.33
C THR A 87 2.54 9.85 7.46
N GLU A 88 1.78 9.40 8.46
CA GLU A 88 2.27 8.71 9.63
C GLU A 88 1.42 7.47 9.96
N LEU A 89 2.10 6.39 10.35
CA LEU A 89 1.52 5.18 10.91
C LEU A 89 2.16 4.90 12.26
N VAL A 90 1.32 4.84 13.29
CA VAL A 90 1.68 4.55 14.67
C VAL A 90 0.92 3.30 15.12
N VAL A 91 1.63 2.36 15.74
CA VAL A 91 1.05 1.15 16.33
C VAL A 91 1.50 1.09 17.78
N ASP A 92 0.56 1.02 18.71
CA ASP A 92 0.79 0.98 20.16
C ASP A 92 1.70 2.11 20.66
N GLY A 93 1.49 3.32 20.13
CA GLY A 93 2.30 4.50 20.46
C GLY A 93 3.68 4.55 19.81
N ARG A 94 4.09 3.53 19.05
CA ARG A 94 5.35 3.50 18.30
C ARG A 94 5.12 3.84 16.84
N THR A 95 5.83 4.86 16.34
CA THR A 95 5.81 5.22 14.91
C THR A 95 6.52 4.15 14.09
N LEU A 96 5.77 3.44 13.24
CA LEU A 96 6.31 2.46 12.29
C LEU A 96 6.68 3.11 10.95
N PHE A 97 6.01 4.20 10.58
CA PHE A 97 6.29 4.93 9.35
C PHE A 97 5.93 6.40 9.50
N ALA A 98 6.81 7.30 9.08
CA ALA A 98 6.54 8.74 8.99
C ALA A 98 7.37 9.33 7.86
N LYS A 99 6.72 9.75 6.77
CA LYS A 99 7.41 10.35 5.61
C LYS A 99 6.55 11.36 4.87
N ALA A 100 7.21 12.35 4.29
CA ALA A 100 6.69 13.16 3.20
C ALA A 100 6.87 12.40 1.88
N LEU A 101 5.77 12.14 1.18
CA LEU A 101 5.74 11.46 -0.10
C LEU A 101 5.69 12.52 -1.21
N PRO A 102 6.70 12.59 -2.10
CA PRO A 102 6.66 13.52 -3.21
C PRO A 102 5.56 13.12 -4.21
N PRO A 103 5.03 14.09 -4.97
CA PRO A 103 4.13 13.79 -6.08
C PRO A 103 4.83 12.94 -7.14
N SER A 104 4.04 12.24 -7.94
CA SER A 104 4.55 11.46 -9.06
C SER A 104 4.44 12.21 -10.39
N GLY A 105 5.03 11.62 -11.44
CA GLY A 105 4.98 12.16 -12.80
C GLY A 105 6.13 13.12 -13.09
N ILE A 106 6.45 13.26 -14.38
CA ILE A 106 7.58 14.07 -14.87
C ILE A 106 7.43 15.55 -14.46
N ALA A 107 6.19 16.02 -14.41
CA ALA A 107 5.86 17.40 -14.05
C ALA A 107 5.44 17.57 -12.58
N GLY A 108 5.57 16.53 -11.75
CA GLY A 108 5.21 16.57 -10.32
C GLY A 108 3.72 16.84 -10.05
N ASP A 109 2.82 16.57 -11.00
CA ASP A 109 1.38 16.83 -10.88
C ASP A 109 0.55 15.57 -10.58
N GLY A 110 1.19 14.41 -10.53
CA GLY A 110 0.58 13.13 -10.23
C GLY A 110 0.37 12.89 -8.73
N PRO A 111 -0.43 11.87 -8.36
CA PRO A 111 -0.67 11.54 -6.95
C PRO A 111 0.60 11.00 -6.28
N SER A 112 0.70 11.22 -4.98
CA SER A 112 1.65 10.53 -4.11
C SER A 112 1.20 9.09 -3.92
N ARG A 113 2.14 8.14 -3.88
CA ARG A 113 1.85 6.71 -3.72
C ARG A 113 2.67 6.10 -2.58
N LEU A 114 2.04 5.24 -1.81
CA LEU A 114 2.68 4.40 -0.80
C LEU A 114 2.12 2.99 -0.89
N TYR A 115 3.00 2.01 -0.77
CA TYR A 115 2.65 0.64 -0.39
C TYR A 115 3.79 0.08 0.46
N LYS A 116 3.50 -0.17 1.73
CA LYS A 116 4.46 -0.73 2.69
C LYS A 116 3.81 -1.83 3.51
N ARG A 117 4.61 -2.83 3.87
CA ARG A 117 4.20 -3.96 4.70
C ARG A 117 4.98 -3.92 6.00
N PHE A 118 4.30 -4.08 7.12
CA PHE A 118 4.88 -4.17 8.44
C PHE A 118 4.46 -5.50 9.07
N LEU A 119 5.39 -6.15 9.76
CA LEU A 119 5.09 -7.31 10.59
C LEU A 119 4.78 -6.81 12.00
N VAL A 120 3.65 -7.25 12.53
CA VAL A 120 3.18 -6.91 13.88
C VAL A 120 2.84 -8.22 14.58
N PRO A 121 3.19 -8.40 15.86
CA PRO A 121 2.76 -9.59 16.60
C PRO A 121 1.24 -9.76 16.59
N PRO A 122 0.70 -10.97 16.80
CA PRO A 122 -0.72 -11.14 17.05
C PRO A 122 -1.10 -10.55 18.42
N GLY A 123 -2.33 -10.06 18.54
CA GLY A 123 -2.84 -9.45 19.76
C GLY A 123 -3.73 -8.23 19.52
N GLU A 124 -4.09 -7.54 20.60
CA GLU A 124 -4.76 -6.25 20.51
C GLU A 124 -3.77 -5.14 20.21
N HIS A 125 -4.08 -4.32 19.22
CA HIS A 125 -3.28 -3.17 18.83
C HIS A 125 -4.13 -1.92 18.71
N VAL A 126 -3.56 -0.79 19.11
CA VAL A 126 -4.10 0.54 18.80
C VAL A 126 -3.32 1.11 17.63
N ILE A 127 -4.01 1.20 16.49
CA ILE A 127 -3.43 1.71 15.25
C ILE A 127 -3.91 3.13 15.05
N THR A 128 -2.98 4.06 14.88
CA THR A 128 -3.25 5.45 14.47
C THR A 128 -2.60 5.73 13.14
N VAL A 129 -3.38 6.22 12.19
CA VAL A 129 -2.92 6.63 10.87
C VAL A 129 -3.28 8.08 10.63
N ARG A 130 -2.34 8.82 10.05
CA ARG A 130 -2.45 10.25 9.83
C ARG A 130 -1.99 10.64 8.45
N LEU A 131 -2.64 11.63 7.86
CA LEU A 131 -2.31 12.18 6.57
C LEU A 131 -2.52 13.68 6.56
N ARG A 132 -1.54 14.40 6.02
CA ARG A 132 -1.59 15.82 5.72
C ARG A 132 -1.35 16.01 4.23
N ASP A 133 -2.29 16.65 3.58
CA ASP A 133 -2.28 16.95 2.15
C ASP A 133 -2.34 18.45 1.84
N THR A 134 -2.31 19.27 2.90
CA THR A 134 -2.18 20.72 2.85
C THR A 134 -0.76 21.18 3.19
N PRO A 135 -0.37 22.43 2.84
CA PRO A 135 0.98 22.97 3.06
C PRO A 135 1.23 23.40 4.52
N ARG A 136 0.32 23.06 5.45
CA ARG A 136 0.51 23.35 6.87
C ARG A 136 1.77 22.64 7.37
N GLN A 137 2.51 23.28 8.28
CA GLN A 137 3.70 22.65 8.87
C GLN A 137 3.34 21.71 10.03
N GLU A 138 2.19 21.95 10.66
CA GLU A 138 1.72 21.23 11.84
C GLU A 138 0.33 20.62 11.63
N GLY A 139 0.03 19.59 12.42
CA GLY A 139 -1.22 18.85 12.38
C GLY A 139 -1.36 17.95 11.15
N TYR A 140 -2.54 17.32 11.06
CA TYR A 140 -2.95 16.42 9.99
C TYR A 140 -4.35 16.78 9.50
N ASP A 141 -4.60 16.57 8.22
CA ASP A 141 -5.91 16.79 7.58
C ASP A 141 -6.85 15.62 7.86
N TYR A 142 -6.28 14.41 7.95
CA TYR A 142 -7.00 13.18 8.22
C TYR A 142 -6.28 12.41 9.33
N GLU A 143 -7.03 11.96 10.32
CA GLU A 143 -6.54 11.14 11.41
C GLU A 143 -7.59 10.09 11.75
N THR A 144 -7.15 8.85 11.96
CA THR A 144 -8.01 7.76 12.41
C THR A 144 -7.25 6.89 13.37
N THR A 145 -7.84 6.66 14.54
CA THR A 145 -7.36 5.72 15.54
C THR A 145 -8.36 4.59 15.70
N ARG A 146 -7.90 3.34 15.62
CA ARG A 146 -8.75 2.16 15.78
C ARG A 146 -8.04 1.09 16.60
N ARG A 147 -8.79 0.48 17.51
CA ARG A 147 -8.37 -0.76 18.19
C ARG A 147 -8.75 -1.95 17.31
N VAL A 148 -7.79 -2.83 17.05
CA VAL A 148 -7.98 -4.05 16.26
C VAL A 148 -7.37 -5.23 17.01
N THR A 149 -7.94 -6.41 16.82
CA THR A 149 -7.32 -7.67 17.27
C THR A 149 -6.78 -8.38 16.05
N LEU A 150 -5.47 -8.61 16.01
CA LEU A 150 -4.78 -9.30 14.94
C LEU A 150 -4.52 -10.76 15.32
N VAL A 151 -4.86 -11.69 14.44
CA VAL A 151 -4.47 -13.10 14.58
C VAL A 151 -3.24 -13.41 13.74
N ALA A 152 -2.49 -14.44 14.10
CA ALA A 152 -1.30 -14.85 13.36
C ALA A 152 -1.62 -15.18 11.89
N GLY A 153 -0.76 -14.74 10.97
CA GLY A 153 -0.98 -14.89 9.52
C GLY A 153 -2.03 -13.94 8.92
N GLN A 154 -2.74 -13.15 9.74
CA GLN A 154 -3.73 -12.20 9.24
C GLN A 154 -3.06 -11.08 8.43
N ASN A 155 -3.71 -10.67 7.35
CA ASN A 155 -3.36 -9.45 6.64
C ASN A 155 -4.42 -8.39 6.95
N LEU A 156 -4.03 -7.30 7.59
CA LEU A 156 -4.86 -6.10 7.74
C LEU A 156 -4.40 -5.06 6.73
N SER A 157 -5.32 -4.54 5.91
CA SER A 157 -5.05 -3.42 5.02
C SER A 157 -5.45 -2.11 5.70
N ILE A 158 -4.65 -1.08 5.47
CA ILE A 158 -4.96 0.31 5.78
C ILE A 158 -4.83 1.09 4.49
N ASP A 159 -5.95 1.53 3.95
CA ASP A 159 -6.02 2.25 2.69
C ASP A 159 -6.58 3.65 2.92
N PHE A 160 -5.96 4.65 2.30
CA PHE A 160 -6.54 6.00 2.27
C PHE A 160 -7.47 6.16 1.06
N ARG A 161 -8.71 6.53 1.32
CA ARG A 161 -9.75 6.77 0.31
C ARG A 161 -10.46 8.09 0.60
N HIS A 162 -10.11 9.13 -0.16
CA HIS A 162 -10.70 10.45 -0.01
C HIS A 162 -12.22 10.43 -0.24
N GLU A 163 -12.74 9.56 -1.12
CA GLU A 163 -14.16 9.51 -1.47
C GLU A 163 -15.06 9.05 -0.31
N VAL A 164 -14.52 8.27 0.63
CA VAL A 164 -15.24 7.77 1.82
C VAL A 164 -14.84 8.51 3.10
N GLY A 165 -14.09 9.61 2.96
CA GLY A 165 -13.77 10.51 4.07
C GLY A 165 -12.51 10.15 4.86
N GLY A 166 -11.64 9.26 4.38
CA GLY A 166 -10.34 9.01 5.02
C GLY A 166 -9.84 7.57 4.96
N PHE A 167 -9.36 7.06 6.09
CA PHE A 167 -8.74 5.74 6.18
C PHE A 167 -9.77 4.62 6.32
N VAL A 168 -9.60 3.57 5.53
CA VAL A 168 -10.36 2.32 5.59
C VAL A 168 -9.43 1.23 6.11
N MET A 169 -9.92 0.44 7.07
CA MET A 169 -9.20 -0.71 7.62
C MET A 169 -10.03 -1.98 7.43
N ASN A 170 -9.50 -2.95 6.68
CA ASN A 170 -10.19 -4.19 6.29
C ASN A 170 -9.24 -5.40 6.19
#